data_AF-A0A6M0IZX5-F1
#
_entry.id   AF-A0A6M0IZX5-F1
#
_cell.length_a   1.000
_cell.length_b   1.000
_cell.length_c   1.000
_cell.angle_alpha   90.00
_cell.angle_beta   90.00
_cell.angle_gamma   90.00
#
_symmetry.space_group_name_H-M   'P 1'
#
loop_
_entity.id
_entity.type
_entity.pdbx_description
1 polymer ?
#
loop_
_entity_poly.entity_id
_entity_poly.type
_entity_poly.pdbx_seq_one_letter_code
_entity_poly.pdbx_strand_id
1 'polypeptide(L)'
;MKVAVQHEDLQLLAKTLQEQLLVEVSSAEVFEVKCAVNKDGLMILTQHESDVIADAQIIFAVIEEVLQSLAPHREQRVQCFLRVSGEQLPYAKCFLPLKQTRGWGDEEVGGAG
;
A
#
# COMPACT_ATOMS: atom_id res chain seq x y z
N MET A 1 -3.61 13.04 -17.08
CA MET A 1 -2.16 13.09 -16.78
C MET A 1 -1.70 11.71 -16.38
N LYS A 2 -0.82 11.06 -17.14
CA LYS A 2 -0.28 9.74 -16.82
C LYS A 2 0.84 9.98 -15.80
N VAL A 3 0.51 9.99 -14.52
CA VAL A 3 1.49 10.26 -13.46
C VAL A 3 2.50 9.13 -13.54
N ALA A 4 3.66 9.42 -14.14
CA ALA A 4 4.84 8.59 -14.01
C ALA A 4 5.17 8.61 -12.51
N VAL A 5 5.04 7.47 -11.83
CA VAL A 5 5.61 7.31 -10.50
C VAL A 5 7.11 7.53 -10.67
N GLN A 6 7.59 8.73 -10.36
CA GLN A 6 9.03 9.01 -10.36
C GLN A 6 9.64 8.33 -9.15
N HIS A 7 10.90 7.90 -9.23
CA HIS A 7 11.58 7.16 -8.16
C HIS A 7 11.55 7.90 -6.80
N GLU A 8 11.51 9.23 -6.83
CA GLU A 8 11.37 10.09 -5.64
C GLU A 8 10.02 9.88 -4.93
N ASP A 9 8.95 9.65 -5.71
CA ASP A 9 7.60 9.37 -5.21
C ASP A 9 7.55 8.00 -4.51
N LEU A 10 8.31 7.01 -5.01
CA LEU A 10 8.42 5.68 -4.37
C LEU A 10 9.15 5.74 -3.02
N GLN A 11 10.24 6.50 -2.95
CA GLN A 11 10.97 6.66 -1.69
C GLN A 11 10.15 7.42 -0.66
N LEU A 12 9.43 8.46 -1.09
CA LEU A 12 8.50 9.18 -0.23
C LEU A 12 7.39 8.25 0.26
N LEU A 13 6.78 7.46 -0.63
CA LEU A 13 5.76 6.48 -0.28
C LEU A 13 6.27 5.45 0.74
N ALA A 14 7.47 4.90 0.51
CA ALA A 14 8.09 3.94 1.43
C ALA A 14 8.25 4.54 2.83
N LYS A 15 8.74 5.79 2.89
CA LYS A 15 8.93 6.51 4.14
C LYS A 15 7.59 6.78 4.84
N THR A 16 6.58 7.27 4.12
CA THR A 16 5.24 7.51 4.67
C THR A 16 4.61 6.24 5.21
N LEU A 17 4.73 5.12 4.49
CA LEU A 17 4.26 3.81 4.96
C LEU A 17 4.98 3.36 6.23
N GLN A 18 6.30 3.55 6.29
CA GLN A 18 7.08 3.22 7.47
C GLN A 18 6.68 4.07 8.68
N GLU A 19 6.46 5.37 8.49
CA GLU A 19 5.98 6.28 9.54
C GLU A 19 4.58 5.90 10.03
N GLN A 20 3.67 5.54 9.13
CA GLN A 20 2.32 5.13 9.52
C GLN A 20 2.28 3.77 10.22
N LEU A 21 3.09 2.80 9.78
CA LEU A 21 3.22 1.53 10.49
C LEU A 21 3.79 1.72 11.90
N LEU A 22 4.70 2.68 12.10
CA LEU A 22 5.22 3.02 13.43
C LEU A 22 4.10 3.51 14.37
N VAL A 23 3.20 4.34 13.85
CA VAL A 23 2.09 4.93 14.62
C VAL A 23 1.02 3.88 14.93
N GLU A 24 0.57 3.15 13.91
CA GLU A 24 -0.56 2.22 14.01
C GLU A 24 -0.18 0.92 14.73
N VAL A 25 0.98 0.35 14.41
CA VAL A 25 1.39 -0.96 14.96
C VAL A 25 2.06 -0.79 16.34
N SER A 26 2.35 0.44 16.77
CA SER A 26 2.94 0.78 18.08
C SER A 26 4.15 -0.10 18.45
N SER A 27 4.80 -0.65 17.43
CA SER A 27 5.93 -1.57 17.53
C SER A 27 7.09 -0.82 16.90
N ALA A 28 7.75 -0.02 17.73
CA ALA A 28 8.81 0.91 17.33
C ALA A 28 10.07 0.23 16.78
N GLU A 29 10.06 -1.08 16.58
CA GLU A 29 11.22 -1.87 16.22
C GLU A 29 11.16 -2.25 14.74
N VAL A 30 11.75 -1.36 13.94
CA VAL A 30 12.48 -1.64 12.69
C VAL A 30 11.69 -2.33 11.56
N PHE A 31 10.46 -1.88 11.26
CA PHE A 31 9.85 -2.20 9.97
C PHE A 31 10.62 -1.50 8.83
N GLU A 32 11.23 -2.26 7.92
CA GLU A 32 11.83 -1.74 6.70
C GLU A 32 10.84 -1.88 5.54
N VAL A 33 10.38 -0.75 5.00
CA VAL A 33 9.46 -0.73 3.85
C VAL A 33 10.23 -0.36 2.59
N LYS A 34 10.08 -1.15 1.53
CA LYS A 34 10.68 -0.93 0.21
C LYS A 34 9.60 -0.91 -0.85
N CYS A 35 9.53 0.19 -1.60
CA CYS A 35 8.60 0.36 -2.71
C CYS A 35 9.34 0.23 -4.04
N ALA A 36 8.80 -0.58 -4.95
CA ALA A 36 9.30 -0.75 -6.30
C ALA A 36 8.13 -0.76 -7.28
N VAL A 37 8.31 -0.22 -8.48
CA VAL A 37 7.31 -0.32 -9.54
C VAL A 37 7.81 -1.27 -10.62
N ASN A 38 6.97 -2.21 -11.03
CA ASN A 38 7.25 -3.14 -12.12
C ASN A 38 6.16 -3.04 -13.21
N LYS A 39 6.21 -3.95 -14.21
CA LYS A 39 5.23 -3.98 -15.31
C LYS A 39 3.81 -4.32 -14.84
N ASP A 40 3.68 -5.02 -13.72
CA ASP A 40 2.42 -5.47 -13.14
C ASP A 40 1.80 -4.45 -12.16
N GLY A 41 2.59 -3.50 -11.65
CA GLY A 41 2.13 -2.42 -10.79
C GLY A 41 3.12 -2.02 -9.69
N LEU A 42 2.60 -1.59 -8.55
CA LEU A 42 3.42 -1.26 -7.37
C LEU A 42 3.68 -2.54 -6.57
N MET A 43 4.92 -2.72 -6.13
CA MET A 43 5.33 -3.76 -5.19
C MET A 43 5.83 -3.08 -3.91
N ILE A 44 5.33 -3.53 -2.78
CA ILE A 44 5.70 -3.05 -1.45
C ILE A 44 6.21 -4.25 -0.68
N LEU A 45 7.46 -4.18 -0.25
CA LEU A 45 8.09 -5.19 0.59
C LEU A 45 8.27 -4.60 1.98
N THR A 46 7.58 -5.19 2.95
CA THR A 46 7.73 -4.88 4.37
C THR A 46 8.56 -5.98 5.01
N GLN A 47 9.59 -5.58 5.75
CA GLN A 47 10.43 -6.48 6.52
C GLN A 47 10.35 -6.10 7.99
N HIS A 48 10.35 -7.07 8.88
CA HIS A 48 10.44 -6.83 10.32
C HIS A 48 11.46 -7.77 10.95
N GLU A 49 12.02 -7.41 12.09
CA GLU A 49 12.90 -8.31 12.83
C GLU A 49 12.11 -9.49 13.40
N SER A 50 12.81 -10.61 13.64
CA SER A 50 12.22 -11.84 14.16
C SER A 50 11.60 -11.69 15.54
N ASP A 51 12.04 -10.69 16.32
CA ASP A 51 11.51 -10.36 17.63
C ASP A 51 10.21 -9.51 17.57
N VAL A 52 9.83 -9.05 16.36
CA VAL A 52 8.65 -8.22 16.16
C VAL A 52 7.44 -9.09 15.85
N ILE A 53 6.40 -8.96 16.67
CA ILE A 53 5.10 -9.57 16.41
C ILE A 53 4.37 -8.71 15.36
N ALA A 54 4.63 -9.01 14.10
CA ALA A 54 4.01 -8.33 12.96
C ALA A 54 2.69 -9.02 12.57
N ASP A 55 1.56 -8.35 12.80
CA ASP A 55 0.28 -8.85 12.29
C ASP A 55 0.11 -8.47 10.82
N ALA A 56 0.24 -9.46 9.94
CA ALA A 56 0.22 -9.24 8.50
C ALA A 56 -1.06 -8.52 8.05
N GLN A 57 -2.21 -8.81 8.67
CA GLN A 57 -3.47 -8.16 8.30
C GLN A 57 -3.48 -6.68 8.65
N ILE A 58 -3.01 -6.32 9.84
CA ILE A 58 -2.90 -4.92 10.28
C ILE A 58 -1.94 -4.17 9.35
N ILE A 59 -0.77 -4.76 9.06
CA ILE A 59 0.22 -4.14 8.18
C ILE A 59 -0.36 -3.89 6.79
N PHE A 60 -1.04 -4.88 6.20
CA PHE A 60 -1.64 -4.72 4.88
C PHE A 60 -2.78 -3.70 4.88
N ALA A 61 -3.58 -3.62 5.95
CA ALA A 61 -4.65 -2.63 6.10
C ALA A 61 -4.09 -1.20 6.15
N VAL A 62 -3.07 -0.96 6.98
CA VAL A 62 -2.41 0.35 7.06
C VAL A 62 -1.81 0.75 5.70
N ILE A 63 -1.16 -0.19 5.01
CA ILE A 63 -0.62 0.06 3.67
C ILE A 63 -1.74 0.43 2.69
N GLU A 64 -2.86 -0.31 2.70
CA GLU A 64 -4.02 -0.02 1.87
C GLU A 64 -4.59 1.38 2.13
N GLU A 65 -4.79 1.75 3.39
CA GLU A 65 -5.33 3.06 3.77
C GLU A 65 -4.45 4.21 3.30
N VAL A 66 -3.13 4.10 3.50
CA VAL A 66 -2.18 5.11 3.03
C VAL A 66 -2.19 5.22 1.51
N LEU A 67 -2.23 4.09 0.80
CA LEU A 67 -2.28 4.08 -0.66
C LEU A 67 -3.59 4.65 -1.20
N GLN A 68 -4.73 4.34 -0.58
CA GLN A 68 -6.01 4.93 -0.93
C GLN A 68 -6.03 6.44 -0.67
N SER A 69 -5.38 6.91 0.39
CA SER A 69 -5.27 8.34 0.71
C SER A 69 -4.39 9.09 -0.30
N LEU A 70 -3.22 8.51 -0.65
CA LEU A 70 -2.25 9.13 -1.55
C LEU A 70 -2.66 9.05 -3.02
N ALA A 71 -3.31 7.96 -3.44
CA ALA A 71 -3.61 7.70 -4.84
C ALA A 71 -5.01 7.08 -5.06
N PRO A 72 -6.10 7.75 -4.61
CA PRO A 72 -7.48 7.24 -4.71
C PRO A 72 -7.96 7.03 -6.17
N HIS A 73 -7.24 7.59 -7.15
CA HIS A 73 -7.61 7.57 -8.57
C HIS A 73 -6.70 6.71 -9.45
N ARG A 74 -5.73 6.00 -8.88
CA ARG A 74 -4.85 5.11 -9.64
C ARG A 74 -5.40 3.69 -9.62
N GLU A 75 -5.88 3.21 -10.77
CA GLU A 75 -6.05 1.79 -11.06
C GLU A 75 -4.66 1.15 -11.19
N GLN A 76 -4.00 0.94 -10.06
CA GLN A 76 -2.70 0.31 -10.00
C GLN A 76 -2.80 -0.93 -9.11
N ARG A 77 -2.40 -2.08 -9.63
CA ARG A 77 -2.31 -3.30 -8.82
C ARG A 77 -1.18 -3.11 -7.83
N VAL A 78 -1.45 -3.30 -6.55
CA VAL A 78 -0.42 -3.25 -5.52
C VAL A 78 -0.21 -4.63 -4.94
N GLN A 79 1.04 -5.06 -4.91
CA GLN A 79 1.45 -6.33 -4.32
C GLN A 79 2.24 -6.03 -3.06
N CYS A 80 1.71 -6.45 -1.92
CA CYS A 80 2.37 -6.34 -0.63
C CYS A 80 2.99 -7.67 -0.26
N PHE A 81 4.24 -7.63 0.20
CA PHE A 81 5.00 -8.78 0.65
C PHE A 81 5.50 -8.49 2.06
N LEU A 82 5.34 -9.45 2.95
CA LEU A 82 5.81 -9.35 4.33
C LEU A 82 6.79 -10.49 4.60
N ARG A 83 7.97 -10.13 5.12
CA ARG A 83 9.02 -11.09 5.45
C ARG A 83 9.71 -10.75 6.76
N VAL A 84 10.34 -11.75 7.36
CA VAL A 84 11.26 -11.55 8.47
C VAL A 84 12.62 -11.12 7.93
N SER A 85 13.29 -10.19 8.60
CA SER A 85 14.65 -9.78 8.29
C SER A 85 15.60 -10.98 8.42
N GLY A 86 16.39 -11.23 7.37
CA GLY A 86 17.26 -12.41 7.28
C GLY A 86 16.62 -13.63 6.62
N GLU A 87 15.30 -13.65 6.41
CA GLU A 87 14.66 -14.72 5.63
C GLU A 87 14.68 -14.46 4.12
N GLN A 88 14.81 -15.53 3.35
CA GLN A 88 14.88 -15.45 1.87
C GLN A 88 13.52 -15.25 1.22
N LEU A 89 12.43 -15.74 1.84
CA LEU A 89 11.09 -15.73 1.26
C LEU A 89 10.12 -14.95 2.16
N PRO A 90 9.16 -14.22 1.56
CA PRO A 90 8.06 -13.65 2.32
C PRO A 90 7.13 -14.76 2.81
N TYR A 91 6.80 -14.72 4.11
CA TYR A 91 5.84 -15.65 4.71
C TYR A 91 4.39 -15.22 4.42
N ALA A 92 4.16 -13.94 4.12
CA ALA A 92 2.85 -13.42 3.76
C ALA A 92 2.91 -12.54 2.51
N LYS A 93 1.87 -12.63 1.69
CA LYS A 93 1.66 -11.78 0.51
C LYS A 93 0.20 -11.40 0.39
N CYS A 94 -0.07 -10.17 -0.01
CA CYS A 94 -1.41 -9.66 -0.25
C CYS A 94 -1.45 -8.86 -1.55
N PHE A 95 -2.56 -8.97 -2.26
CA PHE A 95 -2.84 -8.12 -3.42
C PHE A 95 -3.90 -7.12 -3.00
N LEU A 96 -3.55 -5.83 -3.01
CA LEU A 96 -4.48 -4.77 -2.69
C LEU A 96 -5.12 -4.27 -3.98
N PRO A 97 -6.43 -4.51 -4.20
CA PRO A 97 -7.14 -3.94 -5.31
C PRO A 97 -7.41 -2.47 -4.99
N LEU A 98 -6.57 -1.55 -5.49
CA LEU A 98 -6.93 -0.13 -5.50
C LEU A 98 -8.11 0.05 -6.44
N LYS A 99 -9.33 -0.07 -5.88
CA LYS A 99 -10.55 0.19 -6.61
C LYS A 99 -10.63 1.68 -6.84
N GLN A 100 -10.66 2.06 -8.10
CA GLN A 100 -11.20 3.35 -8.50
C GLN A 100 -12.59 3.43 -7.85
N THR A 101 -12.81 4.37 -6.93
CA THR A 101 -14.17 4.84 -6.69
C THR A 101 -14.55 5.47 -8.03
N ARG A 102 -15.12 4.65 -8.92
CA ARG A 102 -15.92 5.15 -10.02
C ARG A 102 -17.09 5.78 -9.29
N GLY A 103 -17.08 7.12 -9.24
CA GLY A 103 -18.16 7.89 -8.66
C GLY A 103 -19.47 7.24 -9.04
N TRP A 104 -20.28 6.95 -8.02
CA TRP A 104 -21.67 6.59 -8.21
C TRP A 104 -22.24 7.60 -9.19
N GLY A 105 -22.63 7.11 -10.37
CA GLY A 105 -23.15 7.93 -11.43
C GLY A 105 -24.30 8.77 -10.89
N ASP A 106 -24.24 10.04 -11.20
CA ASP A 106 -25.39 10.92 -11.37
C ASP A 106 -26.54 10.10 -12.00
N GLU A 107 -27.54 9.72 -11.18
CA GLU A 107 -28.80 9.23 -11.73
C GLU A 107 -29.64 10.48 -12.00
N GLU A 108 -29.46 11.01 -13.22
CA GLU A 108 -30.31 12.01 -13.84
C GLU A 108 -31.78 11.61 -13.69
N VAL A 109 -32.50 12.19 -12.72
CA VAL A 109 -33.97 12.21 -12.75
C VAL A 109 -34.39 13.29 -13.75
N GLY A 110 -34.33 12.93 -15.02
CA GLY A 110 -35.17 13.53 -16.05
C GLY A 110 -36.55 12.85 -16.02
N GLY A 111 -37.60 13.63 -15.81
CA GLY A 111 -38.97 13.08 -15.88
C GLY A 111 -40.08 14.11 -15.76
N ALA A 112 -40.42 14.73 -16.90
CA ALA A 112 -41.72 15.33 -17.30
C ALA A 112 -42.27 16.47 -16.41
N GLY A 113 -42.65 17.63 -16.94
CA GLY A 113 -43.57 17.80 -18.06
C GLY A 113 -44.91 18.26 -17.49
#